data_AF-A0A7S0VA65-F1
#
_entry.id   AF-A0A7S0VA65-F1
#
_cell.length_a   1.000
_cell.length_b   1.000
_cell.length_c   1.000
_cell.angle_alpha   90.00
_cell.angle_beta   90.00
_cell.angle_gamma   90.00
#
_symmetry.space_group_name_H-M   'P 1'
#
loop_
_entity.id
_entity.type
_entity.pdbx_description
1 polymer ?
#
loop_
_entity_poly.entity_id
_entity_poly.type
_entity_poly.pdbx_seq_one_letter_code
_entity_poly.pdbx_strand_id
1 'polypeptide(L)'
;QESVYKYLQGANAAQSVMRLSSPLMVLYQDDAAREAQSLSCILPGVYGSGDLEPPMPFEASVLGFARRAGGTFTSVTLPRESDYGGTWVSAEAVFEAKARLRACMLRDGFKAGEGWRLVRYSDAKGNEGA
;
A
#
# COMPACT_ATOMS: atom_id res chain seq x y z
N GLN A 1 -1.75 -4.69 9.71
CA GLN A 1 -0.74 -3.61 9.66
C GLN A 1 0.45 -3.95 10.55
N GLU A 2 0.20 -4.31 11.81
CA GLU A 2 1.24 -4.64 12.80
C GLU A 2 2.29 -5.67 12.34
N SER A 3 1.89 -6.76 11.68
CA SER A 3 2.82 -7.81 11.23
C SER A 3 3.84 -7.35 10.18
N VAL A 4 3.46 -6.45 9.25
CA VAL A 4 4.41 -5.88 8.27
C VAL A 4 5.43 -4.99 8.96
N TYR A 5 4.98 -4.18 9.93
CA TYR A 5 5.89 -3.35 10.72
C TYR A 5 6.85 -4.19 11.56
N LYS A 6 6.37 -5.23 12.26
CA LYS A 6 7.22 -6.15 13.02
C LYS A 6 8.26 -6.83 12.15
N TYR A 7 7.87 -7.33 10.98
CA TYR A 7 8.79 -7.94 10.02
C TYR A 7 9.92 -6.98 9.62
N LEU A 8 9.58 -5.72 9.30
CA LEU A 8 10.55 -4.69 8.93
C LEU A 8 11.45 -4.27 10.12
N GLN A 9 10.97 -4.39 11.36
CA GLN A 9 11.72 -4.09 12.58
C GLN A 9 12.62 -5.25 13.06
N GLY A 10 12.83 -6.29 12.24
CA GLY A 10 13.73 -7.39 12.57
C GLY A 10 13.05 -8.67 13.05
N ALA A 11 11.71 -8.75 13.04
CA ALA A 11 10.99 -10.02 13.27
C ALA A 11 11.02 -10.92 12.02
N ASN A 12 12.24 -11.25 11.56
CA ASN A 12 12.53 -12.10 10.42
C ASN A 12 13.75 -12.98 10.72
N ALA A 13 13.93 -14.05 9.94
CA ALA A 13 14.95 -15.07 10.17
C ALA A 13 16.39 -14.51 10.23
N ALA A 14 16.66 -13.39 9.57
CA ALA A 14 17.96 -12.72 9.58
C ALA A 14 18.13 -11.68 10.71
N GLN A 15 17.11 -11.47 11.54
CA GLN A 15 17.04 -10.40 12.55
C GLN A 15 17.37 -9.00 11.97
N SER A 16 17.08 -8.82 10.67
CA SER A 16 17.52 -7.65 9.93
C SER A 16 16.47 -6.54 9.99
N VAL A 17 16.91 -5.32 10.33
CA VAL A 17 16.05 -4.13 10.32
C VAL A 17 16.04 -3.53 8.92
N MET A 18 14.85 -3.39 8.35
CA MET A 18 14.59 -2.84 7.03
C MET A 18 13.81 -1.54 7.14
N ARG A 19 14.21 -0.53 6.37
CA ARG A 19 13.45 0.73 6.31
C ARG A 19 12.10 0.49 5.62
N LEU A 20 11.04 1.06 6.19
CA LEU A 20 9.74 1.11 5.54
C LEU A 20 9.88 1.88 4.22
N SER A 21 9.51 1.25 3.12
CA SER A 21 9.38 1.96 1.85
C SER A 21 8.00 2.61 1.76
N SER A 22 7.96 3.78 1.13
CA SER A 22 6.71 4.38 0.69
C SER A 22 6.53 4.14 -0.81
N PRO A 23 5.29 3.90 -1.28
CA PRO A 23 4.05 3.92 -0.50
C PRO A 23 3.68 2.55 0.13
N LEU A 24 2.85 2.61 1.17
CA LEU A 24 2.04 1.47 1.59
C LEU A 24 0.82 1.34 0.66
N MET A 25 0.49 0.10 0.30
CA MET A 25 -0.59 -0.20 -0.62
C MET A 25 -1.60 -1.12 0.06
N VAL A 26 -2.87 -0.73 -0.01
CA VAL A 26 -4.00 -1.52 0.42
C VAL A 26 -4.76 -1.97 -0.83
N LEU A 27 -4.84 -3.28 -1.04
CA LEU A 27 -5.55 -3.86 -2.16
C LEU A 27 -6.99 -4.17 -1.78
N TYR A 28 -7.92 -3.82 -2.66
CA TYR A 28 -9.32 -4.21 -2.59
C TYR A 28 -9.61 -5.15 -3.77
N GLN A 29 -10.26 -6.27 -3.48
CA GLN A 29 -10.43 -7.37 -4.44
C GLN A 29 -11.27 -6.93 -5.65
N ASP A 30 -12.32 -6.14 -5.41
CA ASP A 30 -13.23 -5.68 -6.43
C ASP A 30 -13.75 -4.26 -6.14
N ASP A 31 -14.57 -3.75 -7.06
CA ASP A 31 -15.11 -2.41 -6.98
C ASP A 31 -16.21 -2.19 -5.93
N ALA A 32 -16.87 -3.23 -5.45
CA ALA A 32 -17.84 -3.14 -4.36
C ALA A 32 -17.20 -3.40 -3.00
N ALA A 33 -15.98 -3.95 -2.96
CA ALA A 33 -15.29 -4.36 -1.76
C ALA A 33 -15.13 -3.19 -0.78
N ARG A 34 -15.72 -3.38 0.41
CA ARG A 34 -15.57 -2.48 1.56
C ARG A 34 -14.45 -2.90 2.50
N GLU A 35 -13.98 -4.13 2.36
CA GLU A 35 -12.91 -4.70 3.17
C GLU A 35 -11.62 -4.83 2.35
N ALA A 36 -10.50 -4.54 3.02
CA ALA A 36 -9.18 -4.66 2.41
C ALA A 36 -8.79 -6.14 2.30
N GLN A 37 -8.38 -6.55 1.10
CA GLN A 37 -7.89 -7.91 0.85
C GLN A 37 -6.47 -8.10 1.38
N SER A 38 -5.60 -7.11 1.18
CA SER A 38 -4.22 -7.19 1.64
C SER A 38 -3.58 -5.82 1.82
N LEU A 39 -2.56 -5.79 2.68
CA LEU A 39 -1.63 -4.67 2.84
C LEU A 39 -0.28 -5.12 2.31
N SER A 40 0.35 -4.29 1.48
CA SER A 40 1.67 -4.56 0.92
C SER A 40 2.55 -3.30 0.94
N CYS A 41 3.85 -3.51 0.99
CA CYS A 41 4.86 -2.47 0.79
C CYS A 41 5.89 -3.00 -0.22
N ILE A 42 6.69 -2.09 -0.76
CA ILE A 42 7.86 -2.48 -1.56
C ILE A 42 8.98 -2.84 -0.57
N LEU A 43 9.78 -3.86 -0.87
CA LEU A 43 10.96 -4.13 -0.04
C LEU A 43 12.08 -3.15 -0.40
N PRO A 44 12.88 -2.66 0.57
CA PRO A 44 13.95 -1.71 0.28
C PRO A 44 15.19 -2.41 -0.31
N GLY A 45 16.01 -1.62 -1.02
CA GLY A 45 17.37 -2.01 -1.44
C GLY A 45 17.41 -3.29 -2.29
N VAL A 46 18.37 -4.15 -1.97
CA VAL A 46 18.65 -5.41 -2.71
C VAL A 46 17.49 -6.41 -2.69
N TYR A 47 16.63 -6.36 -1.68
CA TYR A 47 15.44 -7.19 -1.61
C TYR A 47 14.34 -6.68 -2.56
N GLY A 48 14.27 -5.36 -2.75
CA GLY A 48 13.32 -4.71 -3.65
C GLY A 48 13.68 -4.86 -5.12
N SER A 49 14.98 -4.78 -5.45
CA SER A 49 15.48 -5.07 -6.80
C SER A 49 15.37 -6.56 -7.15
N GLY A 50 15.31 -7.42 -6.13
CA GLY A 50 15.30 -8.87 -6.30
C GLY A 50 16.69 -9.45 -6.53
N ASP A 51 17.75 -8.71 -6.16
CA ASP A 51 19.14 -9.17 -6.16
C ASP A 51 19.41 -10.14 -5.00
N LEU A 52 18.63 -10.03 -3.93
CA LEU A 52 18.68 -10.92 -2.77
C LEU A 52 17.28 -11.37 -2.37
N GLU A 53 17.16 -12.64 -1.96
CA GLU A 53 15.90 -13.18 -1.44
C GLU A 53 15.58 -12.54 -0.08
N PRO A 54 14.34 -12.07 0.14
CA PRO A 54 13.96 -11.48 1.41
C PRO A 54 13.99 -12.50 2.55
N PRO A 55 14.39 -12.09 3.77
CA PRO A 55 14.44 -13.00 4.90
C PRO A 55 13.02 -13.49 5.25
N MET A 56 12.90 -14.76 5.64
CA MET A 56 11.60 -15.33 5.99
C MET A 56 10.98 -14.64 7.22
N PRO A 57 9.68 -14.31 7.20
CA PRO A 57 8.99 -13.79 8.38
C PRO A 57 8.79 -14.90 9.42
N PHE A 58 8.81 -14.56 10.72
CA PHE A 58 8.40 -15.50 11.77
C PHE A 58 6.88 -15.62 11.90
N GLU A 59 6.16 -14.53 11.65
CA GLU A 59 4.71 -14.52 11.68
C GLU A 59 4.14 -15.02 10.35
N ALA A 60 3.39 -16.12 10.41
CA ALA A 60 2.65 -16.66 9.27
C ALA A 60 1.51 -15.75 8.79
N SER A 61 1.31 -14.56 9.36
CA SER A 61 0.36 -13.55 8.85
C SER A 61 0.95 -12.68 7.73
N VAL A 62 2.28 -12.73 7.51
CA VAL A 62 2.99 -12.00 6.45
C VAL A 62 3.05 -12.89 5.20
N LEU A 63 1.91 -13.32 4.66
CA LEU A 63 1.89 -14.37 3.63
C LEU A 63 2.07 -13.81 2.22
N GLY A 64 3.32 -13.53 1.87
CA GLY A 64 3.79 -13.61 0.48
C GLY A 64 4.80 -12.55 0.08
N PHE A 65 5.95 -13.00 -0.41
CA PHE A 65 6.81 -12.19 -1.26
C PHE A 65 6.44 -12.48 -2.71
N ALA A 66 6.05 -11.45 -3.44
CA ALA A 66 5.70 -11.58 -4.85
C ALA A 66 6.40 -10.50 -5.66
N ARG A 67 6.96 -10.90 -6.82
CA ARG A 67 7.30 -9.92 -7.85
C ARG A 67 6.00 -9.33 -8.38
N ARG A 68 5.87 -8.01 -8.27
CA ARG A 68 4.68 -7.32 -8.78
C ARG A 68 4.73 -7.35 -10.30
N ALA A 69 3.73 -7.96 -10.93
CA ALA A 69 3.53 -7.84 -12.36
C ALA A 69 3.40 -6.35 -12.73
N GLY A 70 4.12 -5.92 -13.77
CA GLY A 70 3.99 -4.57 -14.31
C GLY A 70 2.55 -4.29 -14.74
N GLY A 71 2.17 -3.02 -14.74
CA GLY A 71 0.84 -2.61 -15.17
C GLY A 71 0.69 -1.10 -15.21
N THR A 72 -0.27 -0.64 -16.01
CA THR A 72 -0.64 0.77 -16.09
C THR A 72 -1.75 1.04 -15.08
N PHE A 73 -1.57 2.11 -14.30
CA PHE A 73 -2.54 2.55 -13.31
C PHE A 73 -2.95 3.98 -13.61
N THR A 74 -4.25 4.25 -13.53
CA THR A 74 -4.76 5.62 -13.42
C THR A 74 -4.91 5.92 -11.94
N SER A 75 -4.40 7.08 -11.50
CA SER A 75 -4.42 7.48 -10.10
C SER A 75 -5.06 8.85 -9.93
N VAL A 76 -5.77 9.04 -8.81
CA VAL A 76 -6.22 10.34 -8.33
C VAL A 76 -5.64 10.58 -6.95
N THR A 77 -5.10 11.77 -6.72
CA THR A 77 -4.62 12.19 -5.40
C THR A 77 -5.77 12.83 -4.65
N LEU A 78 -6.06 12.29 -3.46
CA LEU A 78 -7.04 12.86 -2.56
C LEU A 78 -6.40 14.00 -1.74
N PRO A 79 -7.06 15.17 -1.62
CA PRO A 79 -6.57 16.22 -0.75
C PRO A 79 -6.54 15.72 0.69
N ARG A 80 -5.49 16.11 1.41
CA ARG A 80 -5.31 15.81 2.84
C ARG A 80 -6.36 16.55 3.65
N GLU A 81 -7.18 15.85 4.43
CA GLU A 81 -7.96 16.49 5.48
C GLU A 81 -7.10 16.54 6.75
N SER A 82 -6.96 17.75 7.30
CA SER A 82 -6.18 17.99 8.53
C SER A 82 -7.13 17.90 9.72
N ASP A 83 -6.94 16.90 10.57
CA ASP A 83 -7.53 16.84 11.89
C ASP A 83 -6.44 16.93 12.98
N TYR A 84 -6.86 17.23 14.21
CA TYR A 84 -5.98 17.57 15.35
C TYR A 84 -5.01 16.43 15.79
N GLY A 85 -4.98 15.29 15.08
CA GLY A 85 -4.13 14.13 15.37
C GLY A 85 -3.47 13.48 14.15
N GLY A 86 -3.54 14.09 12.96
CA GLY A 86 -2.90 13.55 11.77
C GLY A 86 -3.43 14.10 10.46
N THR A 87 -2.98 13.50 9.35
CA THR A 87 -3.62 13.65 8.05
C THR A 87 -4.48 12.42 7.81
N TRP A 88 -5.78 12.61 7.65
CA TRP A 88 -6.73 11.54 7.33
C TRP A 88 -7.48 11.82 6.03
N VAL A 89 -8.09 10.78 5.48
CA VAL A 89 -9.00 10.85 4.35
C VAL A 89 -10.15 9.91 4.68
N SER A 90 -11.38 10.41 4.64
CA SER A 90 -12.57 9.62 4.94
C SER A 90 -12.76 8.47 3.95
N ALA A 91 -13.36 7.37 4.42
CA ALA A 91 -13.68 6.24 3.54
C ALA A 91 -14.62 6.71 2.42
N GLU A 92 -15.58 7.58 2.75
CA GLU A 92 -16.50 8.22 1.84
C GLU A 92 -15.77 8.96 0.72
N ALA A 93 -14.78 9.81 1.06
CA ALA A 93 -13.98 10.53 0.06
C ALA A 93 -13.18 9.58 -0.85
N VAL A 94 -12.66 8.47 -0.32
CA VAL A 94 -11.97 7.44 -1.11
C VAL A 94 -12.93 6.82 -2.12
N PHE A 95 -14.11 6.37 -1.68
CA PHE A 95 -15.09 5.72 -2.56
C PHE A 95 -15.65 6.69 -3.60
N GLU A 96 -15.88 7.95 -3.24
CA GLU A 96 -16.35 8.97 -4.17
C GLU A 96 -15.31 9.27 -5.26
N ALA A 97 -14.04 9.48 -4.88
CA ALA A 97 -12.99 9.73 -5.85
C ALA A 97 -12.75 8.53 -6.77
N LYS A 98 -12.88 7.31 -6.24
CA LYS A 98 -12.83 6.10 -7.07
C LYS A 98 -13.96 6.08 -8.10
N ALA A 99 -15.19 6.34 -7.70
CA ALA A 99 -16.35 6.36 -8.60
C ALA A 99 -16.17 7.40 -9.71
N ARG A 100 -15.70 8.61 -9.35
CA ARG A 100 -15.37 9.68 -10.30
C ARG A 100 -14.26 9.28 -11.28
N LEU A 101 -13.17 8.69 -10.77
CA LEU A 101 -12.06 8.22 -11.60
C LEU A 101 -12.51 7.18 -12.63
N ARG A 102 -13.32 6.22 -12.19
CA ARG A 102 -13.89 5.20 -13.09
C ARG A 102 -14.79 5.80 -14.16
N ALA A 103 -15.66 6.74 -13.79
CA ALA A 103 -16.53 7.41 -14.74
C ALA A 103 -15.74 8.17 -15.82
N CYS A 104 -14.67 8.86 -15.44
CA CYS A 104 -13.76 9.51 -16.40
C CYS A 104 -13.10 8.48 -17.33
N MET A 105 -12.56 7.39 -16.78
CA MET A 105 -11.92 6.34 -17.59
C MET A 105 -12.89 5.72 -18.61
N LEU A 106 -14.13 5.42 -18.21
CA LEU A 106 -15.15 4.85 -19.10
C LEU A 106 -15.55 5.84 -20.20
N ARG A 107 -15.75 7.12 -19.84
CA ARG A 107 -16.05 8.18 -20.82
C ARG A 107 -14.95 8.32 -21.86
N ASP A 108 -13.69 8.20 -21.43
CA ASP A 108 -12.53 8.35 -22.30
C ASP A 108 -12.17 7.04 -23.05
N GLY A 109 -13.01 5.99 -22.94
CA GLY A 109 -12.89 4.75 -23.68
C GLY A 109 -11.89 3.73 -23.11
N PHE A 110 -11.39 3.94 -21.89
CA PHE A 110 -10.47 3.01 -21.24
C PHE A 110 -11.21 1.80 -20.66
N LYS A 111 -10.60 0.61 -20.85
CA LYS A 111 -11.00 -0.61 -20.15
C LYS A 111 -10.33 -0.64 -18.78
N ALA A 112 -11.11 -0.62 -17.70
CA ALA A 112 -10.62 -0.80 -16.34
C ALA A 112 -10.80 -2.26 -15.90
N GLY A 113 -9.81 -2.81 -15.17
CA GLY A 113 -9.96 -4.10 -14.50
C GLY A 113 -10.92 -4.02 -13.31
N GLU A 114 -11.26 -5.16 -12.71
CA GLU A 114 -12.28 -5.24 -11.65
C GLU A 114 -11.77 -4.79 -10.25
N GLY A 115 -10.45 -4.75 -10.05
CA GLY A 115 -9.84 -4.41 -8.76
C GLY A 115 -9.28 -2.98 -8.70
N TRP A 116 -9.16 -2.44 -7.48
CA TRP A 116 -8.59 -1.12 -7.24
C TRP A 116 -7.66 -1.13 -6.02
N ARG A 117 -6.82 -0.09 -5.92
CA ARG A 117 -5.79 0.02 -4.88
C ARG A 117 -5.88 1.37 -4.21
N LEU A 118 -5.89 1.37 -2.87
CA LEU A 118 -5.65 2.57 -2.09
C LEU A 118 -4.16 2.62 -1.77
N VAL A 119 -3.52 3.72 -2.17
CA VAL A 119 -2.09 3.93 -1.93
C VAL A 119 -1.94 5.02 -0.89
N ARG A 120 -1.36 4.66 0.25
CA ARG A 120 -1.04 5.59 1.33
C ARG A 120 0.46 5.85 1.31
N TYR A 121 0.83 7.07 0.96
CA TYR A 121 2.17 7.57 1.22
C TYR A 121 2.25 7.85 2.72
N SER A 122 3.12 7.14 3.42
CA SER A 122 3.45 7.53 4.79
C SER A 122 4.14 8.89 4.71
N ASP A 123 3.72 9.84 5.53
CA ASP A 123 4.52 11.04 5.72
C ASP A 123 5.90 10.58 6.19
N ALA A 124 6.95 10.99 5.46
CA ALA A 124 8.34 10.69 5.79
C ALA A 124 8.79 11.31 7.13
N LYS A 125 7.86 11.79 7.97
CA LYS A 125 8.10 12.13 9.37
C LYS A 125 8.14 10.86 10.21
N GLY A 126 9.16 10.04 9.96
CA GLY A 126 9.74 9.20 11.00
C GLY A 126 10.58 10.04 11.96
N ASN A 127 10.00 11.11 12.53
CA ASN A 127 10.64 11.97 13.55
C ASN A 127 9.54 12.56 14.45
N GLU A 128 8.98 11.74 15.32
CA GLU A 128 8.53 12.20 16.63
C GLU A 128 9.21 11.29 17.65
N GLY A 129 10.31 11.76 18.23
CA GLY A 129 11.12 11.00 19.18
C GLY A 129 12.61 11.32 19.15
N ALA A 130 12.97 12.59 19.38
CA ALA A 130 14.24 13.00 19.99
C ALA A 130 13.96 14.19 20.90
#